data_AF-A0A519GGA2-F1
#
_entry.id   AF-A0A519GGA2-F1
#
_cell.length_a   1.000
_cell.length_b   1.000
_cell.length_c   1.000
_cell.angle_alpha   90.00
_cell.angle_beta   90.00
_cell.angle_gamma   90.00
#
_symmetry.space_group_name_H-M   'P 1'
#
loop_
_entity.id
_entity.type
_entity.pdbx_description
1 polymer ?
#
loop_
_entity_poly.entity_id
_entity_poly.type
_entity_poly.pdbx_seq_one_letter_code
_entity_poly.pdbx_strand_id
1 'polypeptide(L)'
;QRLAGADVKLERRRHALRVAGVAAMTLLTVGLLAAWGTSALQNLNYLKAVEARVEPARQSLATLPARVQNLVQIAPVLQGLRNIWQTPENRDGHAPLAMTLGLYQGDKLDAAAMLAHQRALADAFLPQLAKRLEDQLRTAQKDNLEFTYEALKSYLMLHQPEHFDADALKAWITLDWARSLDRGIPEDQRRALEDQLDVLIAQGPPRSPLKMDENLVRSVRAMLASYPLEARIFSRLKRQRLGQDIPAFSVATAAGPSAPLVFERISGKPLTDGVPGMFTFDGYHKRFQNEVVVVTGLLATEDPWVLGQERSAADRARDVAALGALTDRVRRLYLEEYV
;
A
#
# COMPACT_ATOMS: atom_id res chain seq x y z
N GLN A 1 9.05 72.55 -61.48
CA GLN A 1 8.18 71.44 -61.03
C GLN A 1 8.92 70.14 -61.29
N ARG A 2 9.40 69.46 -60.24
CA ARG A 2 10.13 68.18 -60.34
C ARG A 2 9.14 67.03 -60.16
N LEU A 3 8.81 66.33 -61.24
CA LEU A 3 8.14 65.03 -61.18
C LEU A 3 9.23 63.95 -61.30
N ALA A 4 9.57 63.35 -60.18
CA ALA A 4 10.55 62.28 -60.09
C ALA A 4 10.02 61.02 -60.80
N GLY A 5 10.73 60.54 -61.82
CA GLY A 5 10.41 59.29 -62.49
C GLY A 5 10.53 58.11 -61.52
N ALA A 6 9.44 57.38 -61.33
CA ALA A 6 9.44 56.17 -60.53
C ALA A 6 10.34 55.12 -61.18
N ASP A 7 11.29 54.58 -60.41
CA ASP A 7 12.21 53.53 -60.86
C ASP A 7 11.45 52.21 -61.03
N VAL A 8 11.10 51.89 -62.29
CA VAL A 8 10.33 50.71 -62.70
C VAL A 8 10.99 49.40 -62.26
N LYS A 9 12.33 49.35 -62.15
CA LYS A 9 13.03 48.15 -61.65
C LYS A 9 12.79 47.96 -60.16
N LEU A 10 12.82 49.04 -59.40
CA LEU A 10 12.53 49.04 -57.97
C LEU A 10 11.08 48.65 -57.70
N GLU A 11 10.15 49.12 -58.54
CA GLU A 11 8.73 48.79 -58.47
C GLU A 11 8.45 47.31 -58.77
N ARG A 12 9.06 46.74 -59.82
CA ARG A 12 8.98 45.30 -60.13
C ARG A 12 9.54 44.43 -59.01
N ARG A 13 10.68 44.83 -58.41
CA ARG A 13 11.28 44.11 -57.28
C ARG A 13 10.37 44.15 -56.04
N ARG A 14 9.77 45.30 -55.75
CA ARG A 14 8.79 45.44 -54.66
C ARG A 14 7.53 44.60 -54.90
N HIS A 15 7.02 44.57 -56.14
CA HIS A 15 5.88 43.72 -56.50
C HIS A 15 6.21 42.23 -56.34
N ALA A 16 7.36 41.78 -56.85
CA ALA A 16 7.81 40.39 -56.71
C ALA A 16 7.96 39.98 -55.22
N LEU A 17 8.54 40.85 -54.38
CA LEU A 17 8.67 40.62 -52.94
C LEU A 17 7.30 40.54 -52.25
N ARG A 18 6.33 41.39 -52.64
CA ARG A 18 4.96 41.32 -52.11
C ARG A 18 4.26 40.02 -52.51
N VAL A 19 4.35 39.63 -53.79
CA VAL A 19 3.77 38.37 -54.27
C VAL A 19 4.41 37.17 -53.58
N ALA A 20 5.74 37.15 -53.43
CA ALA A 20 6.45 36.11 -52.69
C ALA A 20 6.02 36.05 -51.22
N GLY A 21 5.88 37.21 -50.57
CA GLY A 21 5.38 37.30 -49.19
C GLY A 21 3.96 36.78 -49.04
N VAL A 22 3.05 37.17 -49.95
CA VAL A 22 1.66 36.66 -49.96
C VAL A 22 1.63 35.16 -50.23
N ALA A 23 2.39 34.66 -51.20
CA ALA A 23 2.47 33.23 -51.49
C ALA A 23 3.00 32.44 -50.28
N ALA A 24 4.03 32.94 -49.60
CA ALA A 24 4.58 32.33 -48.39
C ALA A 24 3.55 32.31 -47.24
N MET A 25 2.82 33.41 -47.01
CA MET A 25 1.77 33.46 -45.99
C MET A 25 0.62 32.49 -46.31
N THR A 26 0.20 32.41 -47.57
CA THR A 26 -0.84 31.46 -48.00
C THR A 26 -0.39 30.02 -47.81
N LEU A 27 0.84 29.67 -48.22
CA LEU A 27 1.40 28.33 -48.03
C LEU A 27 1.52 27.97 -46.54
N LEU A 28 1.99 28.91 -45.71
CA LEU A 28 2.07 28.72 -44.26
C LEU A 28 0.69 28.50 -43.65
N THR A 29 -0.31 29.29 -44.06
CA THR A 29 -1.69 29.17 -43.57
C THR A 29 -2.30 27.82 -43.96
N VAL A 30 -2.15 27.41 -45.22
CA VAL A 30 -2.61 26.09 -45.69
C VAL A 30 -1.89 24.95 -44.95
N GLY A 31 -0.58 25.09 -44.71
CA GLY A 31 0.20 24.13 -43.94
C GLY A 31 -0.28 24.01 -42.49
N LEU A 32 -0.56 25.12 -41.82
CA LEU A 32 -1.11 25.13 -40.46
C LEU A 32 -2.51 24.50 -40.41
N LEU A 33 -3.38 24.81 -41.36
CA LEU A 33 -4.72 24.21 -41.46
C LEU A 33 -4.64 22.69 -41.72
N ALA A 34 -3.74 22.25 -42.59
CA ALA A 34 -3.52 20.82 -42.86
C ALA A 34 -2.97 20.08 -41.63
N ALA A 35 -2.02 20.69 -40.92
CA ALA A 35 -1.47 20.13 -39.69
C ALA A 35 -2.55 20.06 -38.59
N TRP A 36 -3.34 21.11 -38.41
CA TRP A 36 -4.44 21.15 -37.45
C TRP A 36 -5.53 20.13 -37.79
N GLY A 37 -5.92 20.00 -39.06
CA GLY A 37 -6.86 18.98 -39.54
C GLY A 37 -6.36 17.55 -39.31
N THR A 38 -5.06 17.32 -39.53
CA THR A 38 -4.40 16.04 -39.22
C THR A 38 -4.45 15.75 -37.71
N SER A 39 -4.17 16.75 -36.88
CA SER A 39 -4.26 16.64 -35.42
C SER A 39 -5.68 16.35 -34.94
N ALA A 40 -6.69 16.96 -35.55
CA ALA A 40 -8.08 16.67 -35.24
C ALA A 40 -8.45 15.23 -35.60
N LEU A 41 -8.09 14.76 -36.80
CA LEU A 41 -8.39 13.40 -37.25
C LEU A 41 -7.71 12.35 -36.36
N GLN A 42 -6.44 12.54 -35.99
CA GLN A 42 -5.74 11.62 -35.09
C GLN A 42 -6.37 11.59 -33.70
N ASN A 43 -6.77 12.74 -33.14
CA ASN A 43 -7.47 12.78 -31.86
C ASN A 43 -8.84 12.10 -31.89
N LEU A 44 -9.58 12.22 -33.00
CA LEU A 44 -10.86 11.53 -33.19
C LEU A 44 -10.66 10.00 -33.29
N ASN A 45 -9.63 9.54 -33.99
CA ASN A 45 -9.30 8.13 -34.07
C ASN A 45 -8.87 7.57 -32.71
N TYR A 46 -8.03 8.32 -31.99
CA TYR A 46 -7.64 8.00 -30.62
C TYR A 46 -8.85 7.88 -29.68
N LEU A 47 -9.80 8.83 -29.73
CA LEU A 47 -11.01 8.77 -28.91
C LEU A 47 -11.85 7.51 -29.22
N LYS A 48 -12.02 7.17 -30.50
CA LYS A 48 -12.70 5.93 -30.93
C LYS A 48 -11.97 4.67 -30.43
N ALA A 49 -10.64 4.67 -30.45
CA ALA A 49 -9.84 3.55 -29.98
C ALA A 49 -10.00 3.33 -28.47
N VAL A 50 -10.10 4.40 -27.68
CA VAL A 50 -10.39 4.31 -26.24
C VAL A 50 -11.84 3.89 -26.00
N GLU A 51 -12.80 4.48 -26.72
CA GLU A 51 -14.23 4.15 -26.61
C GLU A 51 -14.50 2.66 -26.87
N ALA A 52 -13.85 2.08 -27.89
CA ALA A 52 -13.96 0.66 -28.21
C ALA A 52 -13.51 -0.28 -27.07
N ARG A 53 -12.71 0.20 -26.11
CA ARG A 53 -12.24 -0.57 -24.95
C ARG A 53 -13.15 -0.45 -23.73
N VAL A 54 -14.06 0.52 -23.71
CA VAL A 54 -14.93 0.81 -22.56
C VAL A 54 -15.89 -0.34 -22.28
N GLU A 55 -16.61 -0.84 -23.29
CA GLU A 55 -17.56 -1.93 -23.12
C GLU A 55 -16.89 -3.26 -22.70
N PRO A 56 -15.79 -3.70 -23.33
CA PRO A 56 -15.02 -4.86 -22.84
C PRO A 56 -14.57 -4.70 -21.39
N ALA A 57 -14.07 -3.52 -20.99
CA ALA A 57 -13.63 -3.27 -19.62
C ALA A 57 -14.80 -3.34 -18.61
N ARG A 58 -15.96 -2.78 -18.98
CA ARG A 58 -17.20 -2.89 -18.17
C ARG A 58 -17.62 -4.34 -17.99
N GLN A 59 -17.57 -5.14 -19.05
CA GLN A 59 -17.90 -6.57 -18.99
C GLN A 59 -16.91 -7.33 -18.10
N SER A 60 -15.60 -7.09 -18.24
CA SER A 60 -14.59 -7.71 -17.37
C SER A 60 -14.84 -7.41 -15.90
N LEU A 61 -15.14 -6.14 -15.56
CA LEU A 61 -15.50 -5.75 -14.20
C LEU A 61 -16.78 -6.44 -13.70
N ALA A 62 -17.82 -6.53 -14.53
CA ALA A 62 -19.09 -7.15 -14.17
C ALA A 62 -18.98 -8.67 -13.97
N THR A 63 -18.03 -9.33 -14.65
CA THR A 63 -17.76 -10.75 -14.49
C THR A 63 -16.88 -11.09 -13.29
N LEU A 64 -16.33 -10.08 -12.59
CA LEU A 64 -15.51 -10.33 -11.42
C LEU A 64 -16.31 -11.12 -10.37
N PRO A 65 -15.77 -12.23 -9.85
CA PRO A 65 -16.49 -13.06 -8.90
C PRO A 65 -16.79 -12.26 -7.63
N ALA A 66 -18.06 -12.29 -7.20
CA ALA A 66 -18.50 -11.66 -5.96
C ALA A 66 -17.86 -12.29 -4.71
N ARG A 67 -17.34 -13.53 -4.83
CA ARG A 67 -16.73 -14.28 -3.73
C ARG A 67 -15.23 -14.45 -3.89
N VAL A 68 -14.55 -14.08 -2.80
CA VAL A 68 -13.15 -14.31 -2.44
C VAL A 68 -12.64 -15.66 -2.96
N GLN A 69 -12.00 -15.66 -4.13
CA GLN A 69 -11.08 -16.75 -4.50
C GLN A 69 -9.78 -16.24 -5.12
N ASN A 70 -9.67 -14.99 -5.59
CA ASN A 70 -8.36 -14.44 -5.94
C ASN A 70 -8.36 -12.91 -6.12
N LEU A 71 -7.90 -12.15 -5.12
CA LEU A 71 -7.53 -10.72 -5.28
C LEU A 71 -6.52 -10.53 -6.43
N VAL A 72 -5.70 -11.55 -6.66
CA VAL A 72 -4.69 -11.65 -7.72
C VAL A 72 -5.29 -11.56 -9.13
N GLN A 73 -6.52 -12.05 -9.33
CA GLN A 73 -7.20 -11.97 -10.62
C GLN A 73 -7.86 -10.60 -10.85
N ILE A 74 -8.14 -9.86 -9.78
CA ILE A 74 -8.78 -8.54 -9.85
C ILE A 74 -7.75 -7.48 -10.25
N ALA A 75 -6.52 -7.58 -9.74
CA ALA A 75 -5.48 -6.57 -9.98
C ALA A 75 -5.20 -6.29 -11.48
N PRO A 76 -5.06 -7.29 -12.36
CA PRO A 76 -4.89 -7.04 -13.81
C PRO A 76 -6.08 -6.33 -14.45
N VAL A 77 -7.31 -6.63 -14.03
CA VAL A 77 -8.53 -5.98 -14.56
C VAL A 77 -8.57 -4.51 -14.15
N LEU A 78 -8.25 -4.21 -12.89
CA LEU A 78 -8.14 -2.84 -12.40
C LEU A 78 -7.02 -2.06 -13.09
N GLN A 79 -5.87 -2.70 -13.29
CA GLN A 79 -4.75 -2.11 -14.02
C GLN A 79 -5.11 -1.83 -15.48
N GLY A 80 -5.82 -2.75 -16.14
CA GLY A 80 -6.36 -2.55 -17.49
C GLY A 80 -7.31 -1.36 -17.56
N LEU A 81 -8.16 -1.17 -16.55
CA LEU A 81 -9.03 0.01 -16.44
C LEU A 81 -8.23 1.31 -16.25
N ARG A 82 -7.18 1.30 -15.41
CA ARG A 82 -6.31 2.47 -15.21
C ARG A 82 -5.64 2.90 -16.50
N ASN A 83 -5.25 1.93 -17.33
CA ASN A 83 -4.51 2.12 -18.57
C ASN A 83 -5.41 2.15 -19.82
N ILE A 84 -6.73 2.24 -19.65
CA ILE A 84 -7.68 2.18 -20.79
C ILE A 84 -7.46 3.29 -21.82
N TRP A 85 -6.92 4.42 -21.37
CA TRP A 85 -6.57 5.60 -22.19
C TRP A 85 -5.28 5.42 -22.99
N GLN A 86 -4.48 4.37 -22.73
CA GLN A 86 -3.25 4.07 -23.46
C GLN A 86 -3.56 3.15 -24.64
N THR A 87 -3.41 3.66 -25.85
CA THR A 87 -3.67 2.97 -27.11
C THR A 87 -2.43 3.05 -28.01
N PRO A 88 -2.38 2.31 -29.14
CA PRO A 88 -1.29 2.43 -30.10
C PRO A 88 -1.08 3.85 -30.63
N GLU A 89 -2.11 4.70 -30.60
CA GLU A 89 -2.07 6.11 -31.01
C GLU A 89 -1.30 7.00 -30.02
N ASN A 90 -1.23 6.67 -28.73
CA ASN A 90 -0.49 7.42 -27.71
C ASN A 90 0.41 6.49 -26.87
N ARG A 91 1.34 5.83 -27.57
CA ARG A 91 2.25 4.82 -26.99
C ARG A 91 2.94 5.37 -25.74
N ASP A 92 2.99 4.55 -24.70
CA ASP A 92 3.56 4.88 -23.39
C ASP A 92 2.91 6.08 -22.69
N GLY A 93 1.70 6.48 -23.13
CA GLY A 93 0.94 7.59 -22.56
C GLY A 93 1.39 8.98 -23.04
N HIS A 94 2.38 9.05 -23.93
CA HIS A 94 2.87 10.33 -24.46
C HIS A 94 2.06 10.80 -25.67
N ALA A 95 1.80 12.10 -25.73
CA ALA A 95 1.11 12.72 -26.86
C ALA A 95 2.06 12.82 -28.07
N PRO A 96 1.77 12.16 -29.20
CA PRO A 96 2.55 12.35 -30.42
C PRO A 96 2.42 13.78 -30.92
N LEU A 97 3.48 14.36 -31.47
CA LEU A 97 3.49 15.75 -31.97
C LEU A 97 2.35 16.05 -32.96
N ALA A 98 1.97 15.06 -33.76
CA ALA A 98 0.88 15.19 -34.72
C ALA A 98 -0.50 15.36 -34.05
N MET A 99 -0.63 15.12 -32.74
CA MET A 99 -1.83 15.30 -31.94
C MET A 99 -1.77 16.53 -31.01
N THR A 100 -0.61 17.18 -30.86
CA THR A 100 -0.35 18.21 -29.83
C THR A 100 -0.64 19.65 -30.26
N LEU A 101 -1.36 19.88 -31.36
CA LEU A 101 -1.74 21.23 -31.81
C LEU A 101 -2.91 21.82 -31.00
N GLY A 102 -2.88 21.66 -29.67
CA GLY A 102 -3.92 22.10 -28.73
C GLY A 102 -5.18 21.23 -28.68
N LEU A 103 -5.22 20.13 -29.45
CA LEU A 103 -6.39 19.25 -29.57
C LEU A 103 -6.26 17.93 -28.79
N TYR A 104 -5.11 17.66 -28.17
CA TYR A 104 -4.86 16.40 -27.46
C TYR A 104 -5.89 16.18 -26.34
N GLN A 105 -6.56 15.03 -26.35
CA GLN A 105 -7.55 14.67 -25.31
C GLN A 105 -7.03 13.68 -24.28
N GLY A 106 -5.79 13.17 -24.41
CA GLY A 106 -5.27 12.10 -23.56
C GLY A 106 -5.23 12.46 -22.08
N ASP A 107 -4.89 13.69 -21.71
CA ASP A 107 -4.84 14.11 -20.30
C ASP A 107 -6.22 14.01 -19.63
N LYS A 108 -7.29 14.34 -20.38
CA LYS A 108 -8.67 14.21 -19.88
C LYS A 108 -9.08 12.74 -19.74
N LEU A 109 -8.67 11.90 -20.69
CA LEU A 109 -8.94 10.48 -20.66
C LEU A 109 -8.15 9.76 -19.55
N ASP A 110 -6.91 10.19 -19.29
CA ASP A 110 -6.11 9.72 -18.16
C ASP A 110 -6.78 10.08 -16.82
N ALA A 111 -7.19 11.33 -16.64
CA ALA A 111 -7.92 11.76 -15.44
C ALA A 111 -9.24 10.98 -15.26
N ALA A 112 -9.99 10.77 -16.34
CA ALA A 112 -11.22 9.97 -16.30
C ALA A 112 -10.95 8.50 -15.96
N ALA A 113 -9.90 7.90 -16.52
CA ALA A 113 -9.47 6.54 -16.23
C ALA A 113 -9.02 6.40 -14.77
N MET A 114 -8.32 7.40 -14.22
CA MET A 114 -7.92 7.44 -12.82
C MET A 114 -9.13 7.43 -11.89
N LEU A 115 -10.12 8.29 -12.15
CA LEU A 115 -11.35 8.34 -11.36
C LEU A 115 -12.17 7.05 -11.48
N ALA A 116 -12.26 6.46 -12.67
CA ALA A 116 -12.93 5.18 -12.88
C ALA A 116 -12.23 4.06 -12.11
N HIS A 117 -10.90 4.05 -12.14
CA HIS A 117 -10.08 3.08 -11.41
C HIS A 117 -10.24 3.20 -9.89
N GLN A 118 -10.19 4.42 -9.34
CA GLN A 118 -10.43 4.68 -7.92
C GLN A 118 -11.81 4.19 -7.46
N ARG A 119 -12.86 4.42 -8.26
CA ARG A 119 -14.19 3.88 -7.98
C ARG A 119 -14.22 2.35 -8.04
N ALA A 120 -13.59 1.75 -9.05
CA ALA A 120 -13.50 0.30 -9.16
C ALA A 120 -12.74 -0.34 -7.98
N LEU A 121 -11.70 0.33 -7.47
CA LEU A 121 -11.03 -0.07 -6.23
C LEU A 121 -11.99 -0.05 -5.03
N ALA A 122 -12.77 1.02 -4.86
CA ALA A 122 -13.75 1.13 -3.78
C ALA A 122 -14.89 0.09 -3.90
N ASP A 123 -15.37 -0.19 -5.11
CA ASP A 123 -16.55 -1.02 -5.35
C ASP A 123 -16.24 -2.52 -5.47
N ALA A 124 -15.05 -2.89 -5.98
CA ALA A 124 -14.69 -4.28 -6.24
C ALA A 124 -13.52 -4.79 -5.39
N PHE A 125 -12.53 -3.96 -5.09
CA PHE A 125 -11.32 -4.39 -4.37
C PHE A 125 -11.46 -4.27 -2.85
N LEU A 126 -11.91 -3.11 -2.37
CA LEU A 126 -12.08 -2.82 -0.95
C LEU A 126 -13.06 -3.79 -0.22
N PRO A 127 -14.21 -4.20 -0.78
CA PRO A 127 -15.08 -5.17 -0.11
C PRO A 127 -14.40 -6.52 0.09
N GLN A 128 -13.54 -6.94 -0.84
CA GLN A 128 -12.80 -8.20 -0.76
C GLN A 128 -11.71 -8.11 0.31
N LEU A 129 -11.00 -6.97 0.40
CA LEU A 129 -10.06 -6.70 1.48
C LEU A 129 -10.75 -6.70 2.85
N ALA A 130 -11.87 -5.98 2.97
CA ALA A 130 -12.65 -5.93 4.20
C ALA A 130 -13.13 -7.32 4.63
N LYS A 131 -13.60 -8.12 3.68
CA LYS A 131 -14.02 -9.49 3.97
C LYS A 131 -12.84 -10.37 4.40
N ARG A 132 -11.68 -10.23 3.77
CA ARG A 132 -10.45 -10.95 4.15
C ARG A 132 -10.02 -10.62 5.58
N LEU A 133 -10.03 -9.34 5.97
CA LEU A 133 -9.70 -8.94 7.35
C LEU A 133 -10.75 -9.43 8.35
N GLU A 134 -12.03 -9.41 7.99
CA GLU A 134 -13.10 -9.98 8.83
C GLU A 134 -12.87 -11.48 9.05
N ASP A 135 -12.54 -12.24 8.00
CA ASP A 135 -12.31 -13.67 8.09
C ASP A 135 -11.03 -14.00 8.90
N GLN A 136 -9.97 -13.18 8.79
CA GLN A 136 -8.82 -13.26 9.70
C GLN A 136 -9.22 -13.04 11.15
N LEU A 137 -10.06 -12.04 11.42
CA LEU A 137 -10.52 -11.72 12.76
C LEU A 137 -11.40 -12.84 13.32
N ARG A 138 -12.23 -13.48 12.49
CA ARG A 138 -13.05 -14.66 12.87
C ARG A 138 -12.22 -15.90 13.17
N THR A 139 -11.10 -16.07 12.48
CA THR A 139 -10.19 -17.23 12.64
C THR A 139 -9.08 -16.96 13.66
N ALA A 140 -9.02 -15.77 14.23
CA ALA A 140 -8.03 -15.38 15.21
C ALA A 140 -8.12 -16.27 16.46
N GLN A 141 -6.99 -16.88 16.81
CA GLN A 141 -6.90 -17.87 17.87
C GLN A 141 -6.38 -17.26 19.18
N LYS A 142 -6.80 -17.83 20.31
CA LYS A 142 -6.44 -17.34 21.66
C LYS A 142 -4.96 -17.52 22.01
N ASP A 143 -4.28 -18.48 21.40
CA ASP A 143 -2.85 -18.73 21.56
C ASP A 143 -1.98 -17.67 20.87
N ASN A 144 -2.61 -16.83 20.03
CA ASN A 144 -1.94 -15.88 19.18
C ASN A 144 -2.46 -14.45 19.40
N LEU A 145 -2.21 -13.92 20.60
CA LEU A 145 -2.73 -12.62 21.06
C LEU A 145 -2.35 -11.47 20.14
N GLU A 146 -1.09 -11.37 19.77
CA GLU A 146 -0.60 -10.29 18.92
C GLU A 146 -1.15 -10.36 17.49
N PHE A 147 -1.34 -11.56 16.90
CA PHE A 147 -2.04 -11.65 15.61
C PHE A 147 -3.48 -11.17 15.75
N THR A 148 -4.16 -11.60 16.81
CA THR A 148 -5.55 -11.24 17.04
C THR A 148 -5.72 -9.74 17.25
N TYR A 149 -4.79 -9.11 17.97
CA TYR A 149 -4.75 -7.67 18.17
C TYR A 149 -4.56 -6.93 16.84
N GLU A 150 -3.54 -7.26 16.06
CA GLU A 150 -3.25 -6.58 14.80
C GLU A 150 -4.34 -6.82 13.73
N ALA A 151 -4.97 -8.01 13.73
CA ALA A 151 -6.14 -8.31 12.92
C ALA A 151 -7.32 -7.40 13.30
N LEU A 152 -7.60 -7.25 14.61
CA LEU A 152 -8.65 -6.37 15.10
C LEU A 152 -8.36 -4.91 14.73
N LYS A 153 -7.14 -4.44 15.01
CA LYS A 153 -6.66 -3.08 14.68
C LYS A 153 -6.87 -2.77 13.20
N SER A 154 -6.40 -3.64 12.32
CA SER A 154 -6.53 -3.47 10.86
C SER A 154 -7.98 -3.52 10.39
N TYR A 155 -8.82 -4.37 10.99
CA TYR A 155 -10.25 -4.41 10.70
C TYR A 155 -10.94 -3.10 11.11
N LEU A 156 -10.62 -2.55 12.29
CA LEU A 156 -11.15 -1.28 12.76
C LEU A 156 -10.71 -0.10 11.86
N MET A 157 -9.46 -0.09 11.37
CA MET A 157 -8.96 0.93 10.43
C MET A 157 -9.78 1.04 9.14
N LEU A 158 -10.43 -0.04 8.69
CA LEU A 158 -11.32 -0.02 7.51
C LEU A 158 -12.71 0.57 7.79
N HIS A 159 -13.10 0.64 9.05
CA HIS A 159 -14.45 1.04 9.46
C HIS A 159 -14.47 2.34 10.26
N GLN A 160 -13.33 2.78 10.79
CA GLN A 160 -13.17 3.96 11.64
C GLN A 160 -12.11 4.88 11.03
N PRO A 161 -12.51 5.85 10.18
CA PRO A 161 -11.59 6.74 9.46
C PRO A 161 -10.61 7.50 10.35
N GLU A 162 -11.00 7.77 11.59
CA GLU A 162 -10.22 8.53 12.58
C GLU A 162 -8.97 7.79 13.06
N HIS A 163 -8.97 6.46 12.92
CA HIS A 163 -7.86 5.59 13.33
C HIS A 163 -7.09 5.03 12.12
N PHE A 164 -7.36 5.54 10.92
CA PHE A 164 -6.70 5.08 9.71
C PHE A 164 -5.22 5.41 9.71
N ASP A 165 -4.40 4.37 9.55
CA ASP A 165 -2.97 4.45 9.30
C ASP A 165 -2.66 3.64 8.04
N ALA A 166 -2.23 4.34 6.98
CA ALA A 166 -1.98 3.74 5.68
C ALA A 166 -0.83 2.74 5.72
N ASP A 167 0.25 3.07 6.42
CA ASP A 167 1.47 2.26 6.48
C ASP A 167 1.22 0.99 7.31
N ALA A 168 0.54 1.12 8.46
CA ALA A 168 0.18 -0.02 9.29
C ALA A 168 -0.78 -0.98 8.57
N LEU A 169 -1.81 -0.44 7.90
CA LEU A 169 -2.76 -1.25 7.14
C LEU A 169 -2.07 -1.98 5.97
N LYS A 170 -1.20 -1.28 5.22
CA LYS A 170 -0.40 -1.87 4.15
C LYS A 170 0.49 -3.00 4.66
N ALA A 171 1.23 -2.75 5.75
CA ALA A 171 2.11 -3.74 6.35
C ALA A 171 1.35 -5.00 6.79
N TRP A 172 0.17 -4.85 7.40
CA TRP A 172 -0.65 -5.99 7.80
C TRP A 172 -1.18 -6.80 6.61
N ILE A 173 -1.74 -6.12 5.61
CA ILE A 173 -2.31 -6.78 4.42
C ILE A 173 -1.22 -7.51 3.62
N THR A 174 -0.08 -6.86 3.38
CA THR A 174 1.05 -7.48 2.67
C THR A 174 1.64 -8.67 3.44
N LEU A 175 1.69 -8.61 4.78
CA LEU A 175 2.09 -9.74 5.61
C LEU A 175 1.08 -10.89 5.56
N ASP A 176 -0.21 -10.62 5.45
CA ASP A 176 -1.20 -11.66 5.16
C ASP A 176 -0.91 -12.31 3.81
N TRP A 177 -0.81 -11.51 2.75
CA TRP A 177 -0.57 -12.00 1.40
C TRP A 177 0.74 -12.78 1.26
N ALA A 178 1.79 -12.42 2.01
CA ALA A 178 3.03 -13.21 2.08
C ALA A 178 2.82 -14.61 2.67
N ARG A 179 1.84 -14.78 3.56
CA ARG A 179 1.51 -16.06 4.21
C ARG A 179 0.41 -16.84 3.50
N SER A 180 -0.57 -16.15 2.93
CA SER A 180 -1.82 -16.72 2.43
C SER A 180 -1.82 -16.96 0.93
N LEU A 181 -1.11 -16.14 0.16
CA LEU A 181 -0.93 -16.37 -1.27
C LEU A 181 0.17 -17.41 -1.45
N ASP A 182 -0.18 -18.50 -2.13
CA ASP A 182 0.72 -19.63 -2.38
C ASP A 182 2.08 -19.17 -2.94
N ARG A 183 3.13 -19.96 -2.66
CA ARG A 183 4.47 -19.77 -3.25
C ARG A 183 4.49 -19.87 -4.78
N GLY A 184 3.37 -20.26 -5.41
CA GLY A 184 3.21 -20.37 -6.86
C GLY A 184 2.76 -19.08 -7.55
N ILE A 185 2.41 -18.01 -6.81
CA ILE A 185 2.03 -16.75 -7.46
C ILE A 185 3.29 -16.03 -7.99
N PRO A 186 3.33 -15.71 -9.29
CA PRO A 186 4.42 -14.94 -9.89
C PRO A 186 4.65 -13.59 -9.21
N GLU A 187 5.90 -13.15 -9.13
CA GLU A 187 6.27 -11.89 -8.44
C GLU A 187 5.61 -10.66 -9.07
N ASP A 188 5.44 -10.64 -10.39
CA ASP A 188 4.74 -9.59 -11.13
C ASP A 188 3.28 -9.46 -10.72
N GLN A 189 2.58 -10.58 -10.50
CA GLN A 189 1.19 -10.56 -10.03
C GLN A 189 1.07 -10.08 -8.59
N ARG A 190 2.04 -10.43 -7.73
CA ARG A 190 2.11 -9.92 -6.36
C ARG A 190 2.34 -8.41 -6.36
N ARG A 191 3.31 -7.91 -7.13
CA ARG A 191 3.58 -6.48 -7.26
C ARG A 191 2.36 -5.73 -7.79
N ALA A 192 1.70 -6.25 -8.83
CA ALA A 192 0.49 -5.62 -9.37
C ALA A 192 -0.61 -5.48 -8.32
N LEU A 193 -0.77 -6.46 -7.42
CA LEU A 193 -1.72 -6.43 -6.32
C LEU A 193 -1.33 -5.40 -5.24
N GLU A 194 -0.05 -5.31 -4.90
CA GLU A 194 0.49 -4.29 -3.99
C GLU A 194 0.31 -2.88 -4.56
N ASP A 195 0.52 -2.68 -5.87
CA ASP A 195 0.28 -1.40 -6.54
C ASP A 195 -1.21 -0.97 -6.41
N GLN A 196 -2.15 -1.92 -6.51
CA GLN A 196 -3.58 -1.63 -6.30
C GLN A 196 -3.86 -1.17 -4.87
N LEU A 197 -3.21 -1.81 -3.89
CA LEU A 197 -3.34 -1.44 -2.49
C LEU A 197 -2.79 -0.04 -2.24
N ASP A 198 -1.66 0.29 -2.86
CA ASP A 198 -1.03 1.62 -2.75
C ASP A 198 -1.93 2.72 -3.29
N VAL A 199 -2.56 2.48 -4.45
CA VAL A 199 -3.53 3.42 -5.02
C VAL A 199 -4.78 3.53 -4.14
N LEU A 200 -5.23 2.45 -3.50
CA LEU A 200 -6.37 2.48 -2.59
C LEU A 200 -6.08 3.31 -1.34
N ILE A 201 -4.98 3.03 -0.63
CA ILE A 201 -4.65 3.71 0.63
C ILE A 201 -4.24 5.17 0.43
N ALA A 202 -3.67 5.51 -0.74
CA ALA A 202 -3.34 6.88 -1.09
C ALA A 202 -4.57 7.79 -1.28
N GLN A 203 -5.77 7.22 -1.46
CA GLN A 203 -7.03 7.97 -1.50
C GLN A 203 -7.48 8.47 -0.12
N GLY A 204 -6.81 8.02 0.95
CA GLY A 204 -7.16 8.30 2.34
C GLY A 204 -7.96 7.16 2.98
N PRO A 205 -8.64 7.42 4.10
CA PRO A 205 -9.32 6.38 4.86
C PRO A 205 -10.35 5.62 4.01
N PRO A 206 -10.19 4.31 3.82
CA PRO A 206 -11.12 3.52 3.03
C PRO A 206 -12.48 3.48 3.71
N ARG A 207 -13.53 3.76 2.94
CA ARG A 207 -14.91 3.65 3.41
C ARG A 207 -15.46 2.32 2.95
N SER A 208 -15.21 1.27 3.75
CA SER A 208 -15.71 -0.06 3.42
C SER A 208 -17.23 0.00 3.22
N PRO A 209 -17.77 -0.49 2.07
CA PRO A 209 -19.22 -0.54 1.88
C PRO A 209 -19.87 -1.64 2.73
N LEU A 210 -19.06 -2.55 3.29
CA LEU A 210 -19.53 -3.56 4.24
C LEU A 210 -19.69 -2.93 5.62
N LYS A 211 -20.80 -3.24 6.28
CA LYS A 211 -21.01 -2.86 7.69
C LYS A 211 -20.06 -3.67 8.58
N MET A 212 -19.49 -3.00 9.58
CA MET A 212 -18.67 -3.64 10.59
C MET A 212 -19.51 -4.66 11.39
N ASP A 213 -18.96 -5.86 11.64
CA ASP A 213 -19.57 -6.81 12.56
C ASP A 213 -19.24 -6.43 14.02
N GLU A 214 -20.13 -5.63 14.61
CA GLU A 214 -20.03 -5.16 15.99
C GLU A 214 -19.96 -6.29 17.02
N ASN A 215 -20.59 -7.43 16.76
CA ASN A 215 -20.58 -8.56 17.69
C ASN A 215 -19.23 -9.28 17.65
N LEU A 216 -18.67 -9.46 16.45
CA LEU A 216 -17.32 -9.96 16.27
C LEU A 216 -16.31 -9.05 16.99
N VAL A 217 -16.35 -7.74 16.72
CA VAL A 217 -15.48 -6.75 17.37
C VAL A 217 -15.60 -6.82 18.90
N ARG A 218 -16.83 -6.81 19.44
CA ARG A 218 -17.06 -6.90 20.89
C ARG A 218 -16.49 -8.19 21.48
N SER A 219 -16.69 -9.33 20.82
CA SER A 219 -16.20 -10.63 21.29
C SER A 219 -14.67 -10.69 21.33
N VAL A 220 -14.00 -10.18 20.30
CA VAL A 220 -12.53 -10.15 20.22
C VAL A 220 -11.95 -9.16 21.21
N ARG A 221 -12.56 -7.97 21.37
CA ARG A 221 -12.19 -7.00 22.41
C ARG A 221 -12.28 -7.60 23.81
N ALA A 222 -13.36 -8.32 24.13
CA ALA A 222 -13.52 -8.98 25.41
C ALA A 222 -12.46 -10.07 25.64
N MET A 223 -12.13 -10.84 24.61
CA MET A 223 -11.04 -11.83 24.65
C MET A 223 -9.69 -11.15 24.93
N LEU A 224 -9.33 -10.12 24.16
CA LEU A 224 -8.06 -9.41 24.35
C LEU A 224 -7.98 -8.71 25.71
N ALA A 225 -9.11 -8.15 26.19
CA ALA A 225 -9.20 -7.49 27.48
C ALA A 225 -9.08 -8.45 28.68
N SER A 226 -9.32 -9.75 28.49
CA SER A 226 -9.12 -10.77 29.53
C SER A 226 -7.64 -11.00 29.88
N TYR A 227 -6.73 -10.56 29.01
CA TYR A 227 -5.28 -10.63 29.26
C TYR A 227 -4.77 -9.30 29.84
N PRO A 228 -3.89 -9.33 30.84
CA PRO A 228 -3.23 -8.12 31.33
C PRO A 228 -2.46 -7.40 30.22
N LEU A 229 -2.39 -6.07 30.30
CA LEU A 229 -1.68 -5.24 29.31
C LEU A 229 -0.21 -5.64 29.18
N GLU A 230 0.47 -5.91 30.30
CA GLU A 230 1.85 -6.37 30.30
C GLU A 230 2.06 -7.69 29.53
N ALA A 231 1.10 -8.62 29.60
CA ALA A 231 1.16 -9.88 28.87
C ALA A 231 0.97 -9.66 27.35
N ARG A 232 0.11 -8.71 26.96
CA ARG A 232 -0.06 -8.32 25.54
C ARG A 232 1.20 -7.67 24.98
N ILE A 233 1.78 -6.71 25.71
CA ILE A 233 3.06 -6.07 25.34
C ILE A 233 4.16 -7.12 25.19
N PHE A 234 4.26 -8.06 26.14
CA PHE A 234 5.25 -9.12 26.07
C PHE A 234 5.01 -10.07 24.88
N SER A 235 3.75 -10.38 24.55
CA SER A 235 3.39 -11.15 23.36
C SER A 235 3.84 -10.46 22.05
N ARG A 236 3.68 -9.13 21.96
CA ARG A 236 4.18 -8.34 20.83
C ARG A 236 5.70 -8.42 20.72
N LEU A 237 6.40 -8.18 21.83
CA LEU A 237 7.87 -8.25 21.90
C LEU A 237 8.40 -9.61 21.41
N LYS A 238 7.80 -10.72 21.85
CA LYS A 238 8.15 -12.06 21.35
C LYS A 238 7.96 -12.21 19.85
N ARG A 239 6.89 -11.64 19.28
CA ARG A 239 6.58 -11.76 17.85
C ARG A 239 7.48 -10.95 16.94
N GLN A 240 7.93 -9.78 17.41
CA GLN A 240 8.93 -8.98 16.70
C GLN A 240 10.27 -9.73 16.57
N ARG A 241 10.39 -10.92 17.17
CA ARG A 241 11.57 -11.78 17.15
C ARG A 241 12.81 -10.99 17.58
N LEU A 242 12.67 -10.30 18.71
CA LEU A 242 13.75 -9.54 19.32
C LEU A 242 15.02 -10.39 19.41
N GLY A 243 16.11 -9.89 18.83
CA GLY A 243 17.36 -10.63 18.82
C GLY A 243 17.45 -11.73 17.76
N GLN A 244 16.72 -11.65 16.63
CA GLN A 244 17.07 -12.50 15.46
C GLN A 244 18.52 -12.30 15.00
N ASP A 245 19.04 -11.09 15.19
CA ASP A 245 20.42 -10.72 14.95
C ASP A 245 21.37 -11.20 16.06
N ILE A 246 20.83 -11.67 17.18
CA ILE A 246 21.60 -12.17 18.32
C ILE A 246 21.63 -13.70 18.25
N PRO A 247 22.82 -14.32 18.16
CA PRO A 247 22.91 -15.77 18.08
C PRO A 247 22.32 -16.40 19.35
N ALA A 248 21.62 -17.52 19.17
CA ALA A 248 21.21 -18.35 20.29
C ALA A 248 22.44 -18.85 21.06
N PHE A 249 22.33 -18.89 22.38
CA PHE A 249 23.39 -19.41 23.23
C PHE A 249 23.25 -20.92 23.37
N SER A 250 24.30 -21.68 23.07
CA SER A 250 24.32 -23.13 23.31
C SER A 250 25.64 -23.54 23.95
N VAL A 251 25.64 -24.62 24.72
CA VAL A 251 26.89 -25.13 25.33
C VAL A 251 27.87 -25.55 24.25
N ALA A 252 27.37 -26.13 23.14
CA ALA A 252 28.19 -26.48 21.99
C ALA A 252 28.89 -25.27 21.36
N THR A 253 28.23 -24.12 21.25
CA THR A 253 28.83 -22.89 20.69
C THR A 253 29.76 -22.19 21.67
N ALA A 254 29.48 -22.23 22.97
CA ALA A 254 30.28 -21.56 23.99
C ALA A 254 31.57 -22.31 24.37
N ALA A 255 31.52 -23.64 24.48
CA ALA A 255 32.66 -24.48 24.87
C ALA A 255 33.46 -25.03 23.68
N GLY A 256 33.04 -24.74 22.44
CA GLY A 256 33.73 -25.12 21.22
C GLY A 256 33.49 -26.57 20.77
N PRO A 257 34.15 -27.02 19.68
CA PRO A 257 33.85 -28.29 19.01
C PRO A 257 34.03 -29.53 19.90
N SER A 258 34.87 -29.43 20.94
CA SER A 258 35.16 -30.52 21.87
C SER A 258 34.17 -30.62 23.03
N ALA A 259 33.22 -29.68 23.17
CA ALA A 259 32.26 -29.66 24.27
C ALA A 259 31.46 -30.98 24.45
N PRO A 260 30.99 -31.66 23.38
CA PRO A 260 30.26 -32.93 23.53
C PRO A 260 31.11 -34.10 24.03
N LEU A 261 32.43 -33.96 24.09
CA LEU A 261 33.34 -35.00 24.60
C LEU A 261 33.47 -34.95 26.13
N VAL A 262 33.14 -33.82 26.75
CA VAL A 262 33.38 -33.56 28.19
C VAL A 262 32.08 -33.27 28.93
N PHE A 263 31.10 -32.69 28.25
CA PHE A 263 29.81 -32.34 28.82
C PHE A 263 28.71 -33.23 28.27
N GLU A 264 27.81 -33.64 29.16
CA GLU A 264 26.56 -34.28 28.82
C GLU A 264 25.43 -33.61 29.59
N ARG A 265 24.26 -33.48 28.95
CA ARG A 265 23.10 -32.87 29.59
C ARG A 265 22.35 -33.94 30.36
N ILE A 266 22.09 -33.70 31.65
CA ILE A 266 21.33 -34.62 32.52
C ILE A 266 19.96 -34.97 31.91
N SER A 267 19.34 -34.03 31.18
CA SER A 267 18.06 -34.25 30.51
C SER A 267 18.13 -35.08 29.22
N GLY A 268 19.33 -35.47 28.76
CA GLY A 268 19.55 -36.17 27.50
C GLY A 268 19.33 -35.33 26.23
N LYS A 269 18.96 -34.05 26.35
CA LYS A 269 18.78 -33.17 25.18
C LYS A 269 20.14 -32.78 24.56
N PRO A 270 20.21 -32.51 23.25
CA PRO A 270 21.44 -32.06 22.58
C PRO A 270 22.05 -30.82 23.23
N LEU A 271 23.38 -30.72 23.22
CA LEU A 271 24.12 -29.51 23.66
C LEU A 271 23.95 -28.31 22.71
N THR A 272 23.42 -28.56 21.52
CA THR A 272 23.02 -27.55 20.53
C THR A 272 21.66 -26.93 20.84
N ASP A 273 20.83 -27.59 21.68
CA ASP A 273 19.54 -27.06 22.13
C ASP A 273 19.76 -26.03 23.25
N GLY A 274 19.78 -24.77 22.84
CA GLY A 274 20.24 -23.63 23.61
C GLY A 274 19.14 -22.71 24.12
N VAL A 275 19.58 -21.58 24.69
CA VAL A 275 18.72 -20.45 25.04
C VAL A 275 18.55 -19.55 23.80
N PRO A 276 17.31 -19.23 23.39
CA PRO A 276 17.08 -18.31 22.26
C PRO A 276 17.77 -16.96 22.49
N GLY A 277 18.29 -16.35 21.41
CA GLY A 277 19.04 -15.09 21.47
C GLY A 277 18.33 -13.98 22.26
N MET A 278 17.00 -13.91 22.16
CA MET A 278 16.15 -12.99 22.92
C MET A 278 16.38 -13.04 24.43
N PHE A 279 16.60 -14.23 24.99
CA PHE A 279 16.73 -14.47 26.43
C PHE A 279 18.19 -14.57 26.90
N THR A 280 19.15 -14.13 26.08
CA THR A 280 20.57 -14.05 26.46
C THR A 280 20.91 -12.70 27.09
N PHE A 281 22.08 -12.61 27.74
CA PHE A 281 22.59 -11.33 28.29
C PHE A 281 22.59 -10.21 27.24
N ASP A 282 23.06 -10.53 26.03
CA ASP A 282 23.09 -9.60 24.90
C ASP A 282 21.67 -9.28 24.42
N GLY A 283 20.77 -10.27 24.36
CA GLY A 283 19.35 -10.08 24.05
C GLY A 283 18.68 -9.06 24.98
N TYR A 284 18.94 -9.19 26.28
CA TYR A 284 18.38 -8.29 27.28
C TYR A 284 18.95 -6.86 27.18
N HIS A 285 20.28 -6.71 27.19
CA HIS A 285 20.93 -5.40 27.29
C HIS A 285 20.95 -4.64 25.97
N LYS A 286 21.09 -5.33 24.82
CA LYS A 286 21.21 -4.67 23.52
C LYS A 286 19.86 -4.45 22.83
N ARG A 287 18.86 -5.30 23.10
CA ARG A 287 17.55 -5.25 22.41
C ARG A 287 16.40 -4.99 23.36
N PHE A 288 16.12 -5.90 24.30
CA PHE A 288 14.90 -5.86 25.11
C PHE A 288 14.69 -4.54 25.85
N GLN A 289 15.72 -4.00 26.53
CA GLN A 289 15.60 -2.76 27.32
C GLN A 289 15.13 -1.55 26.51
N ASN A 290 15.54 -1.44 25.25
CA ASN A 290 15.13 -0.32 24.38
C ASN A 290 13.73 -0.56 23.81
N GLU A 291 13.49 -1.78 23.33
CA GLU A 291 12.27 -2.14 22.62
C GLU A 291 11.05 -2.19 23.53
N VAL A 292 11.22 -2.62 24.80
CA VAL A 292 10.13 -2.63 25.77
C VAL A 292 9.55 -1.24 26.00
N VAL A 293 10.38 -0.19 26.01
CA VAL A 293 9.92 1.19 26.19
C VAL A 293 9.13 1.67 24.98
N VAL A 294 9.65 1.41 23.77
CA VAL A 294 8.99 1.78 22.51
C VAL A 294 7.64 1.08 22.37
N VAL A 295 7.62 -0.25 22.55
CA VAL A 295 6.40 -1.05 22.39
C VAL A 295 5.36 -0.72 23.46
N THR A 296 5.79 -0.49 24.71
CA THR A 296 4.87 -0.07 25.79
C THR A 296 4.22 1.27 25.47
N GLY A 297 4.99 2.25 24.98
CA GLY A 297 4.45 3.55 24.57
C GLY A 297 3.46 3.42 23.41
N LEU A 298 3.81 2.63 22.39
CA LEU A 298 2.95 2.38 21.23
C LEU A 298 1.61 1.74 21.65
N LEU A 299 1.64 0.60 22.35
CA LEU A 299 0.39 -0.05 22.79
C LEU A 299 -0.43 0.84 23.71
N ALA A 300 0.18 1.64 24.58
CA ALA A 300 -0.57 2.56 25.42
C ALA A 300 -1.37 3.60 24.63
N THR A 301 -0.89 3.99 23.44
CA THR A 301 -1.62 4.87 22.53
C THR A 301 -2.67 4.15 21.68
N GLU A 302 -2.41 2.89 21.31
CA GLU A 302 -3.29 2.10 20.43
C GLU A 302 -4.44 1.41 21.19
N ASP A 303 -4.15 0.83 22.35
CA ASP A 303 -5.09 0.02 23.13
C ASP A 303 -6.44 0.71 23.42
N PRO A 304 -6.49 2.01 23.78
CA PRO A 304 -7.75 2.68 24.09
C PRO A 304 -8.78 2.57 22.96
N TRP A 305 -8.40 2.84 21.73
CA TRP A 305 -9.33 2.79 20.61
C TRP A 305 -9.51 1.37 20.06
N VAL A 306 -8.44 0.56 20.03
CA VAL A 306 -8.50 -0.83 19.58
C VAL A 306 -9.42 -1.66 20.49
N LEU A 307 -9.31 -1.50 21.80
CA LEU A 307 -10.13 -2.21 22.79
C LEU A 307 -11.47 -1.54 23.09
N GLY A 308 -11.75 -0.36 22.50
CA GLY A 308 -12.98 0.39 22.74
C GLY A 308 -13.08 0.96 24.17
N GLN A 309 -11.93 1.21 24.79
CA GLN A 309 -11.78 1.87 26.08
C GLN A 309 -11.41 3.34 25.83
N GLU A 310 -12.32 4.11 25.24
CA GLU A 310 -12.16 5.57 25.08
C GLU A 310 -11.94 6.20 26.46
N ARG A 311 -10.69 6.65 26.71
CA ARG A 311 -10.25 7.18 28.00
C ARG A 311 -10.32 8.70 28.01
N SER A 312 -10.80 9.26 29.12
CA SER A 312 -10.80 10.71 29.31
C SER A 312 -9.37 11.28 29.24
N ALA A 313 -9.23 12.58 28.99
CA ALA A 313 -7.91 13.21 28.99
C ALA A 313 -7.17 13.04 30.33
N ALA A 314 -7.90 13.00 31.45
CA ALA A 314 -7.34 12.76 32.77
C ALA A 314 -6.83 11.32 32.94
N ASP A 315 -7.54 10.33 32.38
CA ASP A 315 -7.12 8.93 32.42
C ASP A 315 -5.89 8.70 31.54
N ARG A 316 -5.85 9.32 30.35
CA ARG A 316 -4.66 9.29 29.48
C ARG A 316 -3.43 9.89 30.16
N ALA A 317 -3.57 11.00 30.88
CA ALA A 317 -2.45 11.60 31.63
C ALA A 317 -1.95 10.67 32.75
N ARG A 318 -2.84 9.95 33.43
CA ARG A 318 -2.48 8.94 34.43
C ARG A 318 -1.78 7.74 33.83
N ASP A 319 -2.24 7.26 32.67
CA ASP A 319 -1.62 6.15 31.95
C ASP A 319 -0.18 6.49 31.55
N VAL A 320 0.04 7.70 31.03
CA VAL A 320 1.38 8.20 30.67
C VAL A 320 2.29 8.22 31.90
N ALA A 321 1.80 8.71 33.05
CA ALA A 321 2.55 8.68 34.30
C ALA A 321 2.83 7.26 34.81
N ALA A 322 1.97 6.28 34.46
CA ALA A 322 2.10 4.88 34.85
C ALA A 322 2.95 4.03 33.88
N LEU A 323 3.41 4.58 32.75
CA LEU A 323 4.18 3.84 31.73
C LEU A 323 5.46 3.21 32.28
N GLY A 324 6.16 3.90 33.20
CA GLY A 324 7.36 3.37 33.85
C GLY A 324 7.05 2.09 34.65
N ALA A 325 6.03 2.16 35.50
CA ALA A 325 5.59 1.02 36.29
C ALA A 325 5.05 -0.13 35.42
N LEU A 326 4.42 0.16 34.28
CA LEU A 326 4.00 -0.84 33.31
C LEU A 326 5.21 -1.51 32.63
N THR A 327 6.20 -0.74 32.21
CA THR A 327 7.46 -1.24 31.65
C THR A 327 8.15 -2.20 32.63
N ASP A 328 8.16 -1.86 33.93
CA ASP A 328 8.72 -2.73 34.96
C ASP A 328 7.93 -4.04 35.16
N ARG A 329 6.60 -4.02 35.02
CA ARG A 329 5.78 -5.25 35.02
C ARG A 329 6.09 -6.14 33.82
N VAL A 330 6.25 -5.55 32.62
CA VAL A 330 6.65 -6.29 31.42
C VAL A 330 8.06 -6.87 31.58
N ARG A 331 8.99 -6.10 32.15
CA ARG A 331 10.35 -6.57 32.47
C ARG A 331 10.30 -7.77 33.41
N ARG A 332 9.42 -7.76 34.41
CA ARG A 332 9.24 -8.90 35.32
C ARG A 332 8.82 -10.17 34.57
N LEU A 333 7.82 -10.08 33.69
CA LEU A 333 7.39 -11.21 32.85
C LEU A 333 8.53 -11.73 31.95
N TYR A 334 9.32 -10.82 31.37
CA TYR A 334 10.50 -11.22 30.61
C TYR A 334 11.52 -11.97 31.49
N LEU A 335 11.78 -11.47 32.70
CA LEU A 335 12.76 -12.06 33.61
C LEU A 335 12.31 -13.41 34.19
N GLU A 336 11.01 -13.70 34.21
CA GLU A 336 10.49 -15.04 34.55
C GLU A 336 10.87 -16.09 33.48
N GLU A 337 11.04 -15.67 32.22
CA GLU A 337 11.50 -16.53 31.12
C GLU A 337 13.00 -16.39 30.80
N TYR A 338 13.67 -15.43 31.44
CA TYR A 338 15.11 -15.23 31.34
C TYR A 338 15.84 -16.26 32.21
N VAL A 339 16.70 -17.09 31.58
CA VAL A 339 17.43 -18.18 32.25
C VAL A 339 18.91 -17.84 32.37
#